data_AF-A0A353PJE8-F1
#
_entry.id   AF-A0A353PJE8-F1
#
_cell.length_a   1.000
_cell.length_b   1.000
_cell.length_c   1.000
_cell.angle_alpha   90.00
_cell.angle_beta   90.00
_cell.angle_gamma   90.00
#
_symmetry.space_group_name_H-M   'P 1'
#
loop_
_entity.id
_entity.type
_entity.pdbx_description
1 polymer ?
#
loop_
_entity_poly.entity_id
_entity_poly.type
_entity_poly.pdbx_seq_one_letter_code
_entity_poly.pdbx_strand_id
1 'polypeptide(L)'
;MLPHMGGFEVCKKIRESSSVPIIMLSALNDEENQIKGYNLGIDEYVTKPYSPKLVIKKIEAVLARYEHTTPEEMLKYGVIEYNLTKYKITVDQQIVELNKKEWELFTLFINNIGRMYTREDLLNLVWGFDYFGYERTVDTHIKRLRQKLGSASSYVRTVYKSGYKFEK
;
A
#
# COMPACT_ATOMS: atom_id res chain seq x y z
N MET A 1 -2.43 -13.29 -30.31
CA MET A 1 -3.04 -12.01 -29.87
C MET A 1 -3.99 -12.31 -28.74
N LEU A 2 -4.14 -11.40 -27.76
CA LEU A 2 -5.13 -11.59 -26.70
C LEU A 2 -6.54 -11.57 -27.31
N PRO A 3 -7.49 -12.36 -26.80
CA PRO A 3 -8.88 -12.24 -27.24
C PRO A 3 -9.38 -10.84 -26.86
N HIS A 4 -10.10 -10.19 -27.78
CA HIS A 4 -10.73 -8.86 -27.62
C HIS A 4 -9.85 -7.62 -27.83
N MET A 5 -8.68 -7.49 -27.19
CA MET A 5 -7.88 -6.26 -27.26
C MET A 5 -6.39 -6.56 -27.39
N GLY A 6 -5.69 -5.83 -28.26
CA GLY A 6 -4.25 -6.00 -28.43
C GLY A 6 -3.48 -5.58 -27.16
N GLY A 7 -2.38 -6.27 -26.84
CA GLY A 7 -1.56 -5.92 -25.67
C GLY A 7 -1.05 -4.47 -25.67
N PHE A 8 -0.78 -3.91 -26.85
CA PHE A 8 -0.41 -2.50 -27.02
C PHE A 8 -1.56 -1.53 -26.69
N GLU A 9 -2.79 -1.87 -27.06
CA GLU A 9 -3.97 -1.06 -26.73
C GLU A 9 -4.27 -1.10 -25.23
N VAL A 10 -4.12 -2.27 -24.61
CA VAL A 10 -4.21 -2.43 -23.15
C VAL A 10 -3.19 -1.52 -22.47
N CYS A 11 -1.92 -1.54 -22.91
CA CYS A 11 -0.87 -0.68 -22.38
C CYS A 11 -1.25 0.81 -22.46
N LYS A 12 -1.74 1.25 -23.64
CA LYS A 12 -2.17 2.63 -23.84
C LYS A 12 -3.29 3.03 -22.88
N LYS A 13 -4.33 2.20 -22.73
CA LYS A 13 -5.43 2.46 -21.79
C LYS A 13 -4.98 2.51 -20.33
N ILE A 14 -4.06 1.64 -19.92
CA ILE A 14 -3.50 1.68 -18.55
C ILE A 14 -2.77 3.01 -18.34
N ARG A 15 -1.97 3.44 -19.32
CA ARG A 15 -1.18 4.68 -19.23
C ARG A 15 -2.01 5.96 -19.26
N GLU A 16 -3.25 5.92 -19.75
CA GLU A 16 -4.19 7.04 -19.66
C GLU A 16 -4.60 7.35 -18.22
N SER A 17 -4.53 6.38 -17.30
CA SER A 17 -4.99 6.55 -15.91
C SER A 17 -4.01 6.05 -14.83
N SER A 18 -2.87 5.46 -15.20
CA SER A 18 -1.99 4.79 -14.24
C SER A 18 -0.53 4.70 -14.70
N SER A 19 0.38 4.93 -13.75
CA SER A 19 1.83 4.77 -13.88
C SER A 19 2.36 3.43 -13.37
N VAL A 20 1.49 2.45 -13.09
CA VAL A 20 1.91 1.12 -12.60
C VAL A 20 2.93 0.48 -13.54
N PRO A 21 3.91 -0.27 -13.02
CA PRO A 21 4.89 -0.94 -13.87
C PRO A 21 4.22 -1.98 -14.77
N ILE A 22 4.60 -2.02 -16.05
CA ILE A 22 4.07 -2.93 -17.07
C ILE A 22 5.20 -3.78 -17.64
N ILE A 23 5.03 -5.10 -17.57
CA ILE A 23 5.90 -6.07 -18.26
C ILE A 23 5.09 -6.73 -19.38
N MET A 24 5.56 -6.62 -20.61
CA MET A 24 4.89 -7.18 -21.78
C MET A 24 5.46 -8.56 -22.12
N LEU A 25 4.61 -9.59 -22.11
CA LEU A 25 4.97 -10.96 -22.52
C LEU A 25 4.37 -11.27 -23.89
N SER A 26 5.20 -11.46 -24.91
CA SER A 26 4.76 -11.54 -26.30
C SER A 26 5.46 -12.65 -27.08
N ALA A 27 4.78 -13.21 -28.09
CA ALA A 27 5.41 -14.09 -29.08
C ALA A 27 6.02 -13.29 -30.26
N LEU A 28 5.72 -11.98 -30.35
CA LEU A 28 6.32 -11.09 -31.34
C LEU A 28 7.73 -10.74 -30.88
N ASN A 29 8.73 -11.19 -31.62
CA ASN A 29 10.15 -11.07 -31.25
C ASN A 29 10.93 -10.10 -32.13
N ASP A 30 10.27 -9.49 -33.12
CA ASP A 30 10.87 -8.43 -33.94
C ASP A 30 11.15 -7.18 -33.11
N GLU A 31 12.21 -6.48 -33.50
CA GLU A 31 12.70 -5.28 -32.82
C GLU A 31 11.67 -4.14 -32.86
N GLU A 32 10.92 -4.01 -33.97
CA GLU A 32 9.91 -2.97 -34.16
C GLU A 32 8.80 -3.06 -33.10
N ASN A 33 8.30 -4.27 -32.81
CA ASN A 33 7.30 -4.49 -31.77
C ASN A 33 7.85 -4.23 -30.36
N GLN A 34 9.13 -4.52 -30.10
CA GLN A 34 9.76 -4.23 -28.82
C GLN A 34 9.89 -2.72 -28.62
N ILE A 35 10.42 -2.01 -29.61
CA ILE A 35 10.54 -0.54 -29.61
C ILE A 35 9.17 0.10 -29.42
N LYS A 36 8.15 -0.38 -30.14
CA LYS A 36 6.78 0.08 -30.00
C LYS A 36 6.25 -0.09 -28.57
N GLY A 37 6.54 -1.23 -27.94
CA GLY A 37 6.20 -1.47 -26.55
C GLY A 37 6.82 -0.44 -25.61
N TYR A 38 8.14 -0.19 -25.74
CA TYR A 38 8.84 0.80 -24.91
C TYR A 38 8.34 2.23 -25.15
N ASN A 39 8.03 2.61 -26.40
CA ASN A 39 7.44 3.91 -26.72
C ASN A 39 6.04 4.11 -26.10
N LEU A 40 5.31 3.03 -25.83
CA LEU A 40 4.04 3.05 -25.11
C LEU A 40 4.20 3.08 -23.59
N GLY A 41 5.44 3.08 -23.09
CA GLY A 41 5.75 3.22 -21.66
C GLY A 41 5.73 1.92 -20.87
N ILE A 42 6.04 0.77 -21.47
CA ILE A 42 6.32 -0.46 -20.70
C ILE A 42 7.70 -0.40 -20.04
N ASP A 43 7.87 -1.15 -18.96
CA ASP A 43 9.12 -1.21 -18.19
C ASP A 43 10.03 -2.36 -18.64
N GLU A 44 9.46 -3.37 -19.29
CA GLU A 44 10.17 -4.56 -19.75
C GLU A 44 9.38 -5.30 -20.84
N TYR A 45 10.10 -5.87 -21.80
CA TYR A 45 9.54 -6.71 -22.86
C TYR A 45 10.17 -8.11 -22.83
N VAL A 46 9.34 -9.15 -22.73
CA VAL A 46 9.76 -10.55 -22.68
C VAL A 46 9.20 -11.30 -23.88
N THR A 47 10.10 -11.77 -24.74
CA THR A 47 9.77 -12.63 -25.88
C THR A 47 9.57 -14.08 -25.44
N LYS A 48 8.62 -14.77 -26.09
CA LYS A 48 8.44 -16.22 -25.98
C LYS A 48 9.34 -16.93 -27.02
N PRO A 49 9.92 -18.10 -26.69
CA PRO A 49 9.85 -18.79 -25.40
C PRO A 49 10.77 -18.15 -24.33
N TYR A 50 10.34 -18.19 -23.07
CA TYR A 50 11.10 -17.61 -21.94
C TYR A 50 11.32 -18.63 -20.81
N SER A 51 12.33 -18.35 -19.98
CA SER A 51 12.52 -19.04 -18.69
C SER A 51 11.66 -18.38 -17.61
N PRO A 52 10.79 -19.12 -16.91
CA PRO A 52 10.01 -18.57 -15.79
C PRO A 52 10.89 -17.93 -14.71
N LYS A 53 12.06 -18.52 -14.43
CA LYS A 53 13.03 -17.97 -13.45
C LYS A 53 13.56 -16.60 -13.87
N LEU A 54 13.80 -16.41 -15.17
CA LEU A 54 14.28 -15.14 -15.70
C LEU A 54 13.20 -14.06 -15.65
N VAL A 55 11.95 -14.43 -15.93
CA VAL A 55 10.80 -13.52 -15.81
C VAL A 55 10.64 -13.05 -14.36
N ILE A 56 10.79 -13.95 -13.38
CA ILE A 56 10.77 -13.57 -11.95
C ILE A 56 11.85 -12.52 -11.65
N LYS A 57 13.08 -12.70 -12.14
CA LYS A 57 14.16 -11.70 -11.94
C LYS A 57 13.88 -10.37 -12.61
N LYS A 58 13.24 -10.37 -13.78
CA LYS A 58 12.78 -9.14 -14.44
C LYS A 58 11.68 -8.44 -13.64
N ILE A 59 10.73 -9.19 -13.07
CA ILE A 59 9.69 -8.66 -12.17
C ILE A 59 10.33 -8.00 -10.95
N GLU A 60 11.23 -8.70 -10.26
CA GLU A 60 11.96 -8.16 -9.11
C GLU A 60 12.69 -6.85 -9.46
N ALA A 61 13.37 -6.79 -10.61
CA ALA A 61 14.10 -5.61 -11.04
C ALA A 61 13.20 -4.42 -11.40
N VAL A 62 12.05 -4.67 -12.03
CA VAL A 62 11.06 -3.63 -12.34
C VAL A 62 10.44 -3.06 -11.06
N LEU A 63 10.07 -3.92 -10.11
CA LEU A 63 9.52 -3.48 -8.82
C LEU A 63 10.52 -2.69 -8.01
N ALA A 64 11.79 -3.12 -7.93
CA ALA A 64 12.82 -2.37 -7.24
C ALA A 64 12.98 -0.95 -7.81
N ARG A 65 12.98 -0.79 -9.14
CA ARG A 65 13.03 0.56 -9.76
C ARG A 65 11.81 1.39 -9.39
N TYR A 66 10.61 0.79 -9.38
CA TYR A 66 9.37 1.48 -9.03
C TYR A 66 9.36 1.95 -7.57
N GLU A 67 9.83 1.12 -6.63
CA GLU A 67 10.00 1.49 -5.22
C GLU A 67 11.02 2.62 -5.02
N HIS A 68 12.00 2.76 -5.91
CA HIS A 68 12.99 3.84 -5.90
C HIS A 68 12.57 5.09 -6.69
N THR A 69 11.50 5.04 -7.52
CA THR A 69 11.03 6.18 -8.33
C THR A 69 9.76 6.84 -7.81
N THR A 70 8.99 6.21 -6.92
CA THR A 70 8.17 7.00 -6.01
C THR A 70 9.14 7.77 -5.14
N PRO A 71 9.12 9.13 -5.11
CA PRO A 71 9.81 9.81 -4.04
C PRO A 71 9.32 9.19 -2.75
N GLU A 72 10.17 9.18 -1.74
CA GLU A 72 9.90 8.70 -0.39
C GLU A 72 8.88 9.63 0.30
N GLU A 73 7.78 9.93 -0.39
CA GLU A 73 6.80 10.93 -0.09
C GLU A 73 6.13 10.51 1.20
N MET A 74 6.37 11.32 2.21
CA MET A 74 5.56 11.31 3.40
C MET A 74 4.14 11.69 2.95
N LEU A 75 3.23 10.73 3.02
CA LEU A 75 1.80 10.94 2.82
C LEU A 75 1.29 11.83 3.95
N LYS A 76 0.32 12.71 3.64
CA LYS A 76 -0.19 13.67 4.63
C LYS A 76 -1.67 13.46 4.88
N TYR A 77 -2.05 13.43 6.15
CA TYR A 77 -3.43 13.42 6.61
C TYR A 77 -3.60 14.37 7.80
N GLY A 78 -4.14 15.56 7.54
CA GLY A 78 -4.22 16.61 8.55
C GLY A 78 -2.84 17.05 9.02
N VAL A 79 -2.58 16.93 10.33
CA VAL A 79 -1.27 17.23 10.94
C VAL A 79 -0.33 16.03 10.97
N ILE A 80 -0.78 14.86 10.50
CA ILE A 80 0.04 13.64 10.43
C ILE A 80 0.71 13.58 9.08
N GLU A 81 2.03 13.37 9.07
CA GLU A 81 2.78 12.99 7.87
C GLU A 81 3.39 11.60 8.11
N TYR A 82 3.29 10.67 7.16
CA TYR A 82 3.70 9.28 7.38
C TYR A 82 4.21 8.59 6.11
N ASN A 83 5.06 7.60 6.31
CA ASN A 83 5.51 6.69 5.26
C ASN A 83 5.45 5.26 5.83
N LEU A 84 4.53 4.47 5.29
CA LEU A 84 4.26 3.11 5.77
C LEU A 84 5.44 2.16 5.47
N THR A 85 6.11 2.33 4.33
CA THR A 85 7.26 1.49 3.93
C THR A 85 8.46 1.71 4.84
N LYS A 86 8.69 2.96 5.26
CA LYS A 86 9.80 3.34 6.14
C LYS A 86 9.50 3.27 7.63
N TYR A 87 8.27 2.93 8.01
CA TYR A 87 7.79 3.01 9.40
C TYR A 87 8.11 4.38 10.03
N LYS A 88 7.85 5.46 9.28
CA LYS A 88 8.04 6.84 9.77
C LYS A 88 6.71 7.55 9.88
N ILE A 89 6.50 8.24 10.99
CA ILE A 89 5.35 9.08 11.23
C ILE A 89 5.80 10.32 12.00
N THR A 90 5.28 11.47 11.59
CA THR A 90 5.40 12.72 12.31
C THR A 90 4.00 13.32 12.56
N VAL A 91 3.88 14.03 13.67
CA VAL A 91 2.70 14.83 14.02
C VAL A 91 3.18 16.24 14.29
N ASP A 92 2.63 17.24 13.61
CA ASP A 92 3.11 18.63 13.69
C ASP A 92 4.64 18.71 13.49
N GLN A 93 5.16 17.97 12.51
CA GLN A 93 6.58 17.85 12.18
C GLN A 93 7.47 17.21 13.27
N GLN A 94 6.90 16.74 14.38
CA GLN A 94 7.64 15.99 15.41
C GLN A 94 7.55 14.49 15.17
N ILE A 95 8.68 13.79 15.29
CA ILE A 95 8.75 12.33 15.10
C ILE A 95 7.94 11.62 16.20
N VAL A 96 7.09 10.70 15.79
CA VAL A 96 6.31 9.84 16.69
C VAL A 96 6.79 8.40 16.55
N GLU A 97 7.23 7.80 17.65
CA GLU A 97 7.66 6.41 17.66
C GLU A 97 6.51 5.49 18.07
N LEU A 98 5.98 4.70 17.13
CA LEU A 98 4.97 3.68 17.41
C LEU A 98 5.64 2.30 17.59
N ASN A 99 5.14 1.49 18.53
CA ASN A 99 5.52 0.08 18.60
C ASN A 99 4.79 -0.74 17.52
N LYS A 100 5.14 -2.02 17.38
CA LYS A 100 4.57 -2.90 16.35
C LYS A 100 3.03 -2.90 16.31
N LYS A 101 2.37 -3.07 17.46
CA LYS A 101 0.89 -3.12 17.53
C LYS A 101 0.24 -1.76 17.29
N GLU A 102 0.86 -0.68 17.74
CA GLU A 102 0.42 0.68 17.43
C GLU A 102 0.56 0.99 15.94
N TRP A 103 1.65 0.52 15.29
CA TRP A 103 1.86 0.63 13.85
C TRP A 103 0.82 -0.15 13.05
N GLU A 104 0.54 -1.39 13.43
CA GLU A 104 -0.49 -2.22 12.79
C GLU A 104 -1.87 -1.56 12.89
N LEU A 105 -2.23 -1.04 14.07
CA LEU A 105 -3.47 -0.27 14.26
C LEU A 105 -3.50 1.01 13.39
N PHE A 106 -2.43 1.81 13.43
CA PHE A 106 -2.35 3.03 12.64
C PHE A 106 -2.49 2.74 11.14
N THR A 107 -1.79 1.72 10.65
CA THR A 107 -1.82 1.29 9.25
C THR A 107 -3.22 0.83 8.84
N LEU A 108 -3.87 0.03 9.68
CA LEU A 108 -5.25 -0.42 9.44
C LEU A 108 -6.20 0.78 9.32
N PHE A 109 -6.08 1.74 10.23
CA PHE A 109 -6.91 2.94 10.25
C PHE A 109 -6.66 3.88 9.08
N ILE A 110 -5.40 4.19 8.77
CA ILE A 110 -5.04 5.17 7.74
C ILE A 110 -5.36 4.65 6.33
N ASN A 111 -5.34 3.33 6.13
CA ASN A 111 -5.78 2.70 4.87
C ASN A 111 -7.31 2.61 4.76
N ASN A 112 -8.07 2.87 5.83
CA ASN A 112 -9.53 2.71 5.89
C ASN A 112 -10.19 3.90 6.63
N ILE A 113 -9.83 5.12 6.26
CA ILE A 113 -10.33 6.35 6.89
C ILE A 113 -11.87 6.39 6.84
N GLY A 114 -12.49 6.77 7.95
CA GLY A 114 -13.94 6.84 8.11
C GLY A 114 -14.63 5.50 8.42
N ARG A 115 -13.98 4.36 8.16
CA ARG A 115 -14.53 3.03 8.47
C ARG A 115 -14.56 2.80 9.98
N MET A 116 -15.69 2.32 10.48
CA MET A 116 -15.83 1.85 11.87
C MET A 116 -15.34 0.40 11.97
N TYR A 117 -14.55 0.13 13.01
CA TYR A 117 -14.19 -1.21 13.45
C TYR A 117 -14.69 -1.44 14.87
N THR A 118 -15.30 -2.60 15.09
CA THR A 118 -15.60 -3.07 16.44
C THR A 118 -14.33 -3.48 17.18
N ARG A 119 -14.41 -3.69 18.50
CA ARG A 119 -13.26 -4.19 19.27
C ARG A 119 -12.83 -5.58 18.80
N GLU A 120 -13.80 -6.42 18.50
CA GLU A 120 -13.59 -7.76 17.96
C GLU A 120 -12.92 -7.70 16.58
N ASP A 121 -13.36 -6.80 15.68
CA ASP A 121 -12.70 -6.60 14.38
C ASP A 121 -11.23 -6.23 14.55
N LEU A 122 -10.94 -5.25 15.43
CA LEU A 122 -9.58 -4.80 15.67
C LEU A 122 -8.73 -5.90 16.31
N LEU A 123 -9.30 -6.68 17.23
CA LEU A 123 -8.63 -7.82 17.84
C LEU A 123 -8.24 -8.84 16.77
N ASN A 124 -9.19 -9.24 15.92
CA ASN A 124 -8.98 -10.24 14.88
C ASN A 124 -7.99 -9.76 13.80
N LEU A 125 -8.11 -8.51 13.33
CA LEU A 125 -7.28 -7.98 12.25
C LEU A 125 -5.84 -7.68 12.68
N VAL A 126 -5.63 -7.29 13.95
CA VAL A 126 -4.31 -6.89 14.45
C VAL A 126 -3.62 -7.98 15.25
N TRP A 127 -4.34 -8.76 16.07
CA TRP A 127 -3.76 -9.85 16.85
C TRP A 127 -3.93 -11.23 16.21
N GLY A 128 -4.91 -11.40 15.33
CA GLY A 128 -5.22 -12.67 14.66
C GLY A 128 -6.39 -13.40 15.34
N PHE A 129 -7.06 -14.26 14.57
CA PHE A 129 -8.22 -15.05 15.03
C PHE A 129 -7.89 -16.03 16.17
N ASP A 130 -6.64 -16.49 16.25
CA ASP A 130 -6.19 -17.45 17.27
C ASP A 130 -5.79 -16.76 18.60
N TYR A 131 -5.97 -15.45 18.72
CA TYR A 131 -5.62 -14.70 19.91
C TYR A 131 -6.67 -14.86 21.01
N PHE A 132 -6.41 -15.74 21.98
CA PHE A 132 -7.26 -15.96 23.18
C PHE A 132 -7.18 -14.85 24.24
N GLY A 133 -6.81 -13.61 23.87
CA GLY A 133 -6.74 -12.50 24.81
C GLY A 133 -8.04 -11.70 24.91
N TYR A 134 -8.10 -10.79 25.88
CA TYR A 134 -9.29 -9.97 26.13
C TYR A 134 -9.40 -8.79 25.16
N GLU A 135 -10.63 -8.47 24.73
CA GLU A 135 -10.94 -7.27 23.93
C GLU A 135 -10.37 -5.97 24.53
N ARG A 136 -10.26 -5.90 25.87
CA ARG A 136 -9.70 -4.74 26.59
C ARG A 136 -8.23 -4.44 26.25
N THR A 137 -7.51 -5.40 25.65
CA THR A 137 -6.18 -5.14 25.08
C THR A 137 -6.25 -4.08 23.99
N VAL A 138 -7.29 -4.10 23.15
CA VAL A 138 -7.51 -3.09 22.10
C VAL A 138 -7.58 -1.68 22.71
N ASP A 139 -8.39 -1.51 23.77
CA ASP A 139 -8.55 -0.22 24.44
C ASP A 139 -7.21 0.34 24.97
N THR A 140 -6.35 -0.53 25.49
CA THR A 140 -5.02 -0.16 25.98
C THR A 140 -4.12 0.34 24.85
N HIS A 141 -4.11 -0.36 23.71
CA HIS A 141 -3.32 0.05 22.55
C HIS A 141 -3.89 1.29 21.85
N ILE A 142 -5.21 1.45 21.80
CA ILE A 142 -5.86 2.68 21.32
C ILE A 142 -5.49 3.86 22.20
N LYS A 143 -5.51 3.70 23.53
CA LYS A 143 -5.09 4.76 24.47
C LYS A 143 -3.65 5.17 24.24
N ARG A 144 -2.73 4.21 24.10
CA ARG A 144 -1.30 4.48 23.82
C ARG A 144 -1.10 5.15 22.46
N LEU A 145 -1.78 4.66 21.42
CA LEU A 145 -1.74 5.26 20.09
C LEU A 145 -2.19 6.73 20.14
N ARG A 146 -3.34 7.01 20.78
CA ARG A 146 -3.82 8.40 20.97
C ARG A 146 -2.80 9.26 21.70
N GLN A 147 -2.21 8.77 22.78
CA GLN A 147 -1.21 9.50 23.54
C GLN A 147 0.00 9.88 22.68
N LYS A 148 0.47 8.94 21.84
CA LYS A 148 1.60 9.15 20.93
C LYS A 148 1.26 10.07 19.76
N LEU A 149 0.02 10.03 19.29
CA LEU A 149 -0.46 10.91 18.22
C LEU A 149 -0.69 12.37 18.68
N GLY A 150 -0.60 12.69 19.97
CA GLY A 150 -0.59 14.07 20.46
C GLY A 150 -1.80 14.90 19.99
N SER A 151 -1.54 15.97 19.23
CA SER A 151 -2.57 16.85 18.65
C SER A 151 -3.55 16.11 17.71
N ALA A 152 -3.11 15.02 17.08
CA ALA A 152 -3.94 14.15 16.25
C ALA A 152 -4.65 13.03 17.04
N SER A 153 -4.57 13.03 18.38
CA SER A 153 -5.25 12.03 19.22
C SER A 153 -6.77 11.96 18.97
N SER A 154 -7.39 13.10 18.63
CA SER A 154 -8.81 13.21 18.30
C SER A 154 -9.18 12.51 17.00
N TYR A 155 -8.20 12.18 16.14
CA TYR A 155 -8.47 11.52 14.87
C TYR A 155 -8.89 10.06 15.08
N VAL A 156 -8.40 9.42 16.13
CA VAL A 156 -8.93 8.12 16.58
C VAL A 156 -10.19 8.40 17.39
N ARG A 157 -11.38 8.28 16.79
CA ARG A 157 -12.66 8.54 17.46
C ARG A 157 -13.25 7.27 18.06
N THR A 158 -13.80 7.39 19.28
CA THR A 158 -14.61 6.32 19.88
C THR A 158 -16.04 6.43 19.33
N VAL A 159 -16.58 5.35 18.80
CA VAL A 159 -18.00 5.25 18.48
C VAL A 159 -18.70 4.52 19.62
N TYR A 160 -19.59 5.22 20.33
CA TYR A 160 -20.18 4.76 21.58
C TYR A 160 -20.82 3.36 21.42
N LYS A 161 -20.51 2.47 22.38
CA LYS A 161 -20.92 1.05 22.42
C LYS A 161 -20.55 0.18 21.20
N SER A 162 -19.79 0.70 20.23
CA SER A 162 -19.52 -0.02 18.98
C SER A 162 -18.03 -0.28 18.77
N GLY A 163 -17.17 0.73 18.88
CA GLY A 163 -15.73 0.55 18.65
C GLY A 163 -15.00 1.84 18.31
N TYR A 164 -14.15 1.80 17.29
CA TYR A 164 -13.26 2.90 16.92
C TYR A 164 -13.28 3.18 15.41
N LYS A 165 -13.07 4.44 15.04
CA LYS A 165 -12.85 4.86 13.65
C LYS A 165 -11.75 5.91 13.59
N PHE A 166 -11.18 6.10 12.41
CA PHE A 166 -10.17 7.13 12.18
C PHE A 166 -10.69 8.21 11.23
N GLU A 167 -10.76 9.46 11.69
CA GLU A 167 -11.33 10.59 10.95
C GLU A 167 -10.88 11.92 11.58
N LYS A 168 -10.53 12.92 10.76
CA LYS A 168 -10.08 14.24 11.21
C LYS A 168 -11.24 15.01 11.87
#